data_AF-A0A976L6V2-F1
#
_entry.id   AF-A0A976L6V2-F1
#
_cell.length_a   1.000
_cell.length_b   1.000
_cell.length_c   1.000
_cell.angle_alpha   90.00
_cell.angle_beta   90.00
_cell.angle_gamma   90.00
#
_symmetry.space_group_name_H-M   'P 1'
#
loop_
_entity.id
_entity.type
_entity.pdbx_description
1 polymer ?
#
loop_
_entity_poly.entity_id
_entity_poly.type
_entity_poly.pdbx_seq_one_letter_code
_entity_poly.pdbx_strand_id
1 'polypeptide(L)'
;GFKLCLFAGARREEIVDLKWSDIFVAESGVRFFYVENLKVNRIKKGRTSKMKSLPINADFEQLLVELGMEEKKNTSEYVLFPERDCITKTIMDRLSRSFTHYKNGAGITKDISQKNLRKTYITWVNQVMGNQTGLITSQSNQVIDKYYLDPKVLTAIERGALEIKVFGSATDQKEAQKGGTQDITIKKPPTF
;
A
#
# COMPACT_ATOMS: atom_id res chain seq x y z
N GLY A 1 8.12 -3.54 -6.70
CA GLY A 1 7.86 -2.10 -6.89
C GLY A 1 6.37 -1.76 -6.81
N PHE A 2 5.63 -1.86 -7.92
CA PHE A 2 4.23 -1.39 -7.97
C PHE A 2 3.28 -2.18 -7.05
N LYS A 3 3.42 -3.51 -6.97
CA LYS A 3 2.64 -4.33 -6.02
C LYS A 3 2.84 -3.89 -4.56
N LEU A 4 4.07 -3.58 -4.14
CA LEU A 4 4.34 -3.01 -2.80
C LEU A 4 3.61 -1.68 -2.60
N CYS A 5 3.62 -0.79 -3.61
CA CYS A 5 2.89 0.47 -3.52
C CYS A 5 1.38 0.32 -3.41
N LEU A 6 0.84 -0.74 -4.01
CA LEU A 6 -0.57 -1.08 -3.93
C LEU A 6 -0.91 -1.69 -2.56
N PHE A 7 -0.22 -2.75 -2.15
CA PHE A 7 -0.61 -3.54 -0.97
C PHE A 7 -0.22 -2.91 0.37
N ALA A 8 0.87 -2.14 0.43
CA ALA A 8 1.27 -1.50 1.68
C ALA A 8 0.41 -0.29 2.07
N GLY A 9 -0.29 0.33 1.11
CA GLY A 9 -1.10 1.54 1.35
C GLY A 9 -0.33 2.77 1.85
N ALA A 10 1.00 2.69 1.95
CA ALA A 10 1.88 3.69 2.52
C ALA A 10 2.31 4.74 1.48
N ARG A 11 3.00 5.80 1.92
CA ARG A 11 3.50 6.83 1.00
C ARG A 11 4.73 6.27 0.31
N ARG A 12 4.99 6.73 -0.91
CA ARG A 12 6.07 6.21 -1.76
C ARG A 12 7.42 6.14 -1.04
N GLU A 13 7.76 7.17 -0.27
CA GLU A 13 8.98 7.22 0.54
C GLU A 13 9.00 6.13 1.62
N GLU A 14 7.93 6.04 2.41
CA GLU A 14 7.77 5.01 3.45
C GLU A 14 7.85 3.58 2.86
N ILE A 15 7.37 3.37 1.63
CA ILE A 15 7.44 2.07 0.94
C ILE A 15 8.87 1.74 0.49
N VAL A 16 9.59 2.73 -0.03
CA VAL A 16 10.98 2.54 -0.48
C VAL A 16 11.90 2.22 0.70
N ASP A 17 11.60 2.76 1.88
CA ASP A 17 12.44 2.59 3.06
C ASP A 17 12.00 1.44 3.99
N LEU A 18 11.01 0.63 3.61
CA LEU A 18 10.62 -0.57 4.36
C LEU A 18 11.79 -1.53 4.54
N LYS A 19 12.02 -1.98 5.76
CA LYS A 19 12.99 -3.04 6.10
C LYS A 19 12.30 -4.30 6.60
N TRP A 20 12.95 -5.44 6.43
CA TRP A 20 12.42 -6.71 6.95
C TRP A 20 12.36 -6.74 8.48
N SER A 21 13.26 -6.03 9.16
CA SER A 21 13.26 -5.82 10.61
C SER A 21 12.08 -5.00 11.13
N ASP A 22 11.34 -4.33 10.24
CA ASP A 22 10.18 -3.53 10.63
C ASP A 22 8.90 -4.38 10.74
N ILE A 23 8.98 -5.69 10.48
CA ILE A 23 7.84 -6.62 10.60
C ILE A 23 7.69 -7.06 12.05
N PHE A 24 6.48 -6.89 12.58
CA PHE A 24 6.09 -7.33 13.92
C PHE A 24 4.92 -8.31 13.83
N VAL A 25 4.86 -9.21 14.81
CA VAL A 25 3.76 -10.16 15.01
C VAL A 25 3.07 -9.79 16.31
N ALA A 26 1.76 -9.52 16.25
CA ALA A 26 0.93 -9.32 17.43
C ALA A 26 0.73 -10.65 18.18
N GLU A 27 0.29 -10.59 19.44
CA GLU A 27 -0.08 -11.78 20.22
C GLU A 27 -1.16 -12.63 19.52
N SER A 28 -2.05 -11.99 18.75
CA SER A 28 -3.07 -12.65 17.94
C SER A 28 -2.54 -13.37 16.69
N GLY A 29 -1.22 -13.31 16.43
CA GLY A 29 -0.58 -13.89 15.25
C GLY A 29 -0.61 -13.01 14.00
N VAL A 30 -1.26 -11.84 14.07
CA VAL A 30 -1.35 -10.90 12.95
C VAL A 30 -0.01 -10.20 12.72
N ARG A 31 0.41 -10.14 11.45
CA ARG A 31 1.63 -9.44 11.03
C ARG A 31 1.35 -8.01 10.58
N PHE A 32 2.25 -7.10 10.91
CA PHE A 32 2.20 -5.71 10.44
C PHE A 32 3.60 -5.11 10.38
N PHE A 33 3.82 -4.12 9.50
CA PHE A 33 5.00 -3.28 9.58
C PHE A 33 4.81 -2.19 10.61
N TYR A 34 5.83 -1.92 11.41
CA TYR A 34 5.85 -0.83 12.38
C TYR A 34 6.93 0.18 12.02
N VAL A 35 6.52 1.31 11.43
CA VAL A 35 7.43 2.27 10.80
C VAL A 35 7.17 3.69 11.27
N GLU A 36 8.14 4.58 11.08
CA GLU A 36 7.95 5.99 11.38
C GLU A 36 6.89 6.64 10.50
N ASN A 37 6.04 7.47 11.10
CA ASN A 37 5.12 8.33 10.38
C ASN A 37 5.84 9.60 9.92
N LEU A 38 6.57 9.49 8.81
CA LEU A 38 7.43 10.56 8.27
C LEU A 38 6.68 11.88 8.09
N LYS A 39 5.41 11.86 7.66
CA LYS A 39 4.60 13.08 7.51
C LYS A 39 4.37 13.76 8.86
N VAL A 40 3.90 13.00 9.86
CA VAL A 40 3.58 13.56 11.17
C VAL A 40 4.85 14.03 11.87
N ASN A 41 5.94 13.28 11.78
CA ASN A 41 7.22 13.62 12.40
C ASN A 41 7.87 14.86 11.78
N ARG A 42 7.67 15.10 10.47
CA ARG A 42 8.11 16.35 9.82
C ARG A 42 7.33 17.57 10.30
N ILE A 43 6.02 17.43 10.55
CA ILE A 43 5.15 18.52 11.00
C ILE A 43 5.36 18.77 12.49
N LYS A 44 5.36 17.71 13.30
CA LYS A 44 5.53 17.75 14.74
C LYS A 44 7.01 17.50 15.05
N LYS A 45 7.79 18.57 15.24
CA LYS A 45 9.19 18.53 15.70
C LYS A 45 9.31 18.05 17.16
N GLY A 46 8.61 16.99 17.53
CA GLY A 46 8.63 16.40 18.86
C GLY A 46 9.90 15.58 19.10
N ARG A 47 10.22 15.32 20.37
CA ARG A 47 11.38 14.49 20.76
C ARG A 47 11.17 12.99 20.49
N THR A 48 9.93 12.55 20.32
CA THR A 48 9.58 11.15 20.07
C THR A 48 8.99 10.97 18.68
N SER A 49 9.63 10.12 17.88
CA SER A 49 9.11 9.69 16.57
C SER A 49 7.75 9.05 16.75
N LYS A 50 6.74 9.60 16.08
CA LYS A 50 5.43 8.96 15.96
C LYS A 50 5.55 7.80 15.00
N MET A 51 5.16 6.63 15.47
CA MET A 51 5.13 5.41 14.68
C MET A 51 3.73 5.21 14.09
N LYS A 52 3.66 4.33 13.10
CA LYS A 52 2.41 3.86 12.51
C LYS A 52 2.54 2.39 12.15
N SER A 53 1.41 1.70 12.19
CA SER A 53 1.31 0.31 11.77
C SER A 53 0.75 0.21 10.35
N LEU A 54 1.32 -0.68 9.54
CA LEU A 54 0.81 -1.06 8.23
C LEU A 54 0.44 -2.55 8.30
N PRO A 55 -0.85 -2.90 8.35
CA PRO A 55 -1.28 -4.30 8.39
C PRO A 55 -0.75 -5.08 7.19
N ILE A 56 -0.28 -6.30 7.41
CA ILE A 56 0.08 -7.24 6.36
C ILE A 56 -1.15 -8.14 6.16
N ASN A 57 -1.96 -7.81 5.16
CA ASN A 57 -3.09 -8.65 4.76
C ASN A 57 -2.62 -9.83 3.88
N ALA A 58 -3.52 -10.76 3.57
CA ALA A 58 -3.17 -11.97 2.82
C ALA A 58 -2.47 -11.68 1.47
N ASP A 59 -2.96 -10.71 0.69
CA ASP A 59 -2.37 -10.35 -0.61
C ASP A 59 -0.97 -9.73 -0.44
N PHE A 60 -0.78 -8.93 0.61
CA PHE A 60 0.51 -8.35 0.94
C PHE A 60 1.48 -9.42 1.45
N GLU A 61 1.02 -10.33 2.31
CA GLU A 61 1.81 -11.44 2.84
C GLU A 61 2.32 -12.33 1.70
N GLN A 62 1.45 -12.70 0.75
CA GLN A 62 1.84 -13.48 -0.41
C GLN A 62 2.98 -12.79 -1.18
N LEU A 63 2.87 -11.49 -1.42
CA LEU A 63 3.95 -10.72 -2.06
C LEU A 63 5.24 -10.73 -1.22
N LEU A 64 5.15 -10.60 0.10
CA LEU A 64 6.32 -10.58 0.97
C LEU A 64 7.03 -11.95 0.98
N VAL A 65 6.26 -13.04 1.02
CA VAL A 65 6.78 -14.41 0.89
C VAL A 65 7.49 -14.58 -0.45
N GLU A 66 6.88 -14.15 -1.57
CA GLU A 66 7.51 -14.14 -2.91
C GLU A 66 8.84 -13.37 -2.94
N LEU A 67 8.99 -12.33 -2.11
CA LEU A 67 10.20 -11.51 -2.01
C LEU A 67 11.25 -12.05 -1.03
N GLY A 68 10.95 -13.16 -0.33
CA GLY A 68 11.87 -13.84 0.60
C GLY A 68 11.65 -13.52 2.07
N MET A 69 10.43 -13.20 2.50
CA MET A 69 10.12 -12.86 3.90
C MET A 69 10.61 -13.91 4.91
N GLU A 70 10.47 -15.21 4.61
CA GLU A 70 10.81 -16.27 5.58
C GLU A 70 12.29 -16.30 5.94
N GLU A 71 13.16 -15.99 4.98
CA GLU A 71 14.61 -15.96 5.15
C GLU A 71 15.09 -14.60 5.69
N LYS A 72 14.44 -13.52 5.26
CA LYS A 72 14.92 -12.15 5.50
C LYS A 72 14.28 -11.48 6.71
N LYS A 73 13.22 -12.04 7.29
CA LYS A 73 12.59 -11.49 8.51
C LYS A 73 13.64 -11.26 9.58
N ASN A 74 13.58 -10.09 10.24
CA ASN A 74 14.56 -9.60 11.22
C ASN A 74 15.89 -9.08 10.67
N THR A 75 16.12 -9.07 9.35
CA THR A 75 17.29 -8.39 8.77
C THR A 75 17.04 -6.89 8.62
N SER A 76 18.12 -6.09 8.70
CA SER A 76 18.05 -4.65 8.44
C SER A 76 18.01 -4.29 6.95
N GLU A 77 17.98 -5.30 6.08
CA GLU A 77 17.86 -5.15 4.64
C GLU A 77 16.53 -4.53 4.25
N TYR A 78 16.55 -3.80 3.15
CA TYR A 78 15.36 -3.21 2.61
C TYR A 78 14.54 -4.22 1.80
N VAL A 79 13.22 -4.14 1.93
CA VAL A 79 12.27 -4.97 1.16
C VAL A 79 12.35 -4.69 -0.34
N LEU A 80 12.51 -3.41 -0.70
CA LEU A 80 12.64 -2.98 -2.08
C LEU A 80 14.09 -2.60 -2.38
N PHE A 81 14.67 -3.20 -3.42
CA PHE A 81 16.03 -2.88 -3.88
C PHE A 81 17.04 -2.93 -2.71
N PRO A 82 17.31 -4.12 -2.14
CA PRO A 82 18.23 -4.28 -1.01
C PRO A 82 19.65 -3.81 -1.37
N GLU A 83 20.09 -4.13 -2.58
CA GLU A 83 21.40 -3.75 -3.16
C GLU A 83 21.47 -2.28 -3.61
N ARG A 84 20.71 -1.38 -2.97
CA ARG A 84 20.57 0.00 -3.46
C ARG A 84 21.92 0.74 -3.46
N ASP A 85 22.23 1.30 -4.61
CA ASP A 85 23.41 2.16 -4.86
C ASP A 85 23.05 3.65 -4.94
N CYS A 86 21.78 3.99 -4.75
CA CYS A 86 21.26 5.32 -4.91
C CYS A 86 20.30 5.71 -3.78
N ILE A 87 20.11 7.02 -3.62
CA ILE A 87 19.27 7.58 -2.57
C ILE A 87 17.78 7.25 -2.79
N THR A 88 17.01 7.24 -1.70
CA THR A 88 15.55 7.00 -1.68
C THR A 88 14.81 7.84 -2.72
N LYS A 89 15.17 9.11 -2.90
CA LYS A 89 14.57 10.00 -3.91
C LYS A 89 14.72 9.48 -5.34
N THR A 90 15.89 8.97 -5.69
CA THR A 90 16.17 8.41 -7.02
C THR A 90 15.32 7.16 -7.28
N ILE A 91 15.20 6.28 -6.29
CA ILE A 91 14.35 5.08 -6.39
C ILE A 91 12.88 5.47 -6.56
N MET A 92 12.42 6.45 -5.78
CA MET A 92 11.07 7.00 -5.89
C MET A 92 10.76 7.56 -7.28
N ASP A 93 11.67 8.34 -7.86
CA ASP A 93 11.50 8.94 -9.18
C ASP A 93 11.55 7.87 -10.28
N ARG A 94 12.45 6.89 -10.16
CA ARG A 94 12.49 5.70 -11.04
C ARG A 94 11.18 4.94 -10.98
N LEU A 95 10.65 4.65 -9.80
CA LEU A 95 9.34 3.98 -9.64
C LEU A 95 8.22 4.73 -10.36
N SER A 96 8.12 6.05 -10.21
CA SER A 96 7.08 6.82 -10.88
C SER A 96 7.24 6.85 -12.39
N ARG A 97 8.46 7.04 -12.90
CA ARG A 97 8.73 7.02 -14.35
C ARG A 97 8.46 5.65 -14.95
N SER A 98 8.93 4.58 -14.30
CA SER A 98 8.64 3.21 -14.70
C SER A 98 7.15 2.93 -14.72
N PHE A 99 6.38 3.42 -13.73
CA PHE A 99 4.92 3.24 -13.73
C PHE A 99 4.29 3.85 -14.99
N THR A 100 4.64 5.09 -15.33
CA THR A 100 4.16 5.75 -16.55
C THR A 100 4.56 4.99 -17.80
N HIS A 101 5.82 4.53 -17.87
CA HIS A 101 6.32 3.76 -19.00
C HIS A 101 5.52 2.46 -19.21
N TYR A 102 5.38 1.64 -18.17
CA TYR A 102 4.62 0.38 -18.26
C TYR A 102 3.13 0.61 -18.49
N LYS A 103 2.54 1.65 -17.90
CA LYS A 103 1.15 2.05 -18.17
C LYS A 103 0.93 2.30 -19.66
N ASN A 104 1.80 3.11 -20.26
CA ASN A 104 1.71 3.46 -21.68
C ASN A 104 1.96 2.23 -22.56
N GLY A 105 2.96 1.40 -22.22
CA GLY A 105 3.25 0.15 -22.93
C GLY A 105 2.11 -0.86 -22.88
N ALA A 106 1.32 -0.87 -21.80
CA ALA A 106 0.12 -1.69 -21.67
C ALA A 106 -1.12 -1.10 -22.39
N GLY A 107 -0.99 0.01 -23.11
CA GLY A 107 -2.11 0.66 -23.81
C GLY A 107 -3.14 1.33 -22.90
N ILE A 108 -2.81 1.55 -21.62
CA ILE A 108 -3.75 2.18 -20.67
C ILE A 108 -3.80 3.69 -20.94
N THR A 109 -4.86 4.13 -21.59
CA THR A 109 -5.10 5.55 -21.95
C THR A 109 -5.63 6.39 -20.79
N LYS A 110 -6.12 5.75 -19.72
CA LYS A 110 -6.63 6.44 -18.54
C LYS A 110 -5.55 7.31 -17.90
N ASP A 111 -5.94 8.51 -17.45
CA ASP A 111 -5.08 9.38 -16.66
C ASP A 111 -4.93 8.86 -15.23
N ILE A 112 -4.06 7.86 -15.09
CA ILE A 112 -3.63 7.30 -13.82
C ILE A 112 -2.11 7.45 -13.68
N SER A 113 -1.67 7.67 -12.45
CA SER A 113 -0.26 7.67 -12.06
C SER A 113 -0.05 6.78 -10.83
N GLN A 114 1.19 6.60 -10.41
CA GLN A 114 1.54 5.73 -9.27
C GLN A 114 0.74 6.07 -7.99
N LYS A 115 0.39 7.35 -7.78
CA LYS A 115 -0.43 7.79 -6.62
C LYS A 115 -1.81 7.12 -6.58
N ASN A 116 -2.34 6.72 -7.74
CA ASN A 116 -3.62 6.03 -7.84
C ASN A 116 -3.57 4.65 -7.20
N LEU A 117 -2.41 3.97 -7.14
CA LEU A 117 -2.28 2.69 -6.44
C LEU A 117 -2.63 2.82 -4.95
N ARG A 118 -2.11 3.86 -4.29
CA ARG A 118 -2.47 4.17 -2.90
C ARG A 118 -3.96 4.51 -2.77
N LYS A 119 -4.53 5.25 -3.72
CA LYS A 119 -5.98 5.55 -3.68
C LYS A 119 -6.80 4.27 -3.77
N THR A 120 -6.45 3.37 -4.69
CA THR A 120 -7.09 2.06 -4.83
C THR A 120 -7.05 1.28 -3.52
N TYR A 121 -5.88 1.18 -2.87
CA TYR A 121 -5.79 0.56 -1.55
C TYR A 121 -6.77 1.17 -0.55
N ILE A 122 -6.73 2.51 -0.40
CA ILE A 122 -7.59 3.22 0.55
C ILE A 122 -9.07 2.99 0.25
N THR A 123 -9.47 2.93 -1.02
CA THR A 123 -10.84 2.62 -1.43
C THR A 123 -11.28 1.24 -0.93
N TRP A 124 -10.45 0.21 -1.14
CA TRP A 124 -10.74 -1.15 -0.66
C TRP A 124 -10.75 -1.24 0.87
N VAL A 125 -9.80 -0.61 1.54
CA VAL A 125 -9.81 -0.50 3.00
C VAL A 125 -11.09 0.16 3.49
N ASN A 126 -11.57 1.21 2.81
CA ASN A 126 -12.78 1.91 3.19
C ASN A 126 -14.05 1.09 3.01
N GLN A 127 -14.11 0.24 2.00
CA GLN A 127 -15.24 -0.68 1.79
C GLN A 127 -15.37 -1.68 2.96
N VAL A 128 -14.23 -2.16 3.48
CA VAL A 128 -14.21 -3.10 4.60
C VAL A 128 -14.40 -2.38 5.94
N MET A 129 -13.60 -1.34 6.20
CA MET A 129 -13.44 -0.74 7.53
C MET A 129 -14.38 0.43 7.79
N GLY A 130 -14.98 1.04 6.76
CA GLY A 130 -15.82 2.22 6.87
C GLY A 130 -15.16 3.34 7.67
N ASN A 131 -15.81 3.75 8.77
CA ASN A 131 -15.35 4.83 9.64
C ASN A 131 -13.97 4.57 10.29
N GLN A 132 -13.51 3.31 10.34
CA GLN A 132 -12.22 2.93 10.94
C GLN A 132 -11.04 3.06 9.96
N THR A 133 -11.27 3.41 8.69
CA THR A 133 -10.23 3.55 7.65
C THR A 133 -9.10 4.50 8.03
N GLY A 134 -9.42 5.56 8.80
CA GLY A 134 -8.45 6.55 9.24
C GLY A 134 -7.34 5.96 10.13
N LEU A 135 -7.68 4.91 10.90
CA LEU A 135 -6.78 4.22 11.83
C LEU A 135 -5.66 3.49 11.07
N ILE A 136 -6.01 2.76 10.01
CA ILE A 136 -5.05 2.00 9.19
C ILE A 136 -4.27 2.91 8.23
N THR A 137 -4.96 3.87 7.60
CA THR A 137 -4.33 4.70 6.55
C THR A 137 -3.49 5.86 7.11
N SER A 138 -3.38 5.92 8.45
CA SER A 138 -2.70 6.98 9.21
C SER A 138 -3.18 8.38 8.83
N GLN A 139 -4.49 8.49 8.54
CA GLN A 139 -5.16 9.78 8.33
C GLN A 139 -5.59 10.39 9.67
N SER A 140 -5.78 9.56 10.71
CA SER A 140 -5.93 10.01 12.09
C SER A 140 -4.57 10.10 12.81
N ASN A 141 -4.38 11.14 13.62
CA ASN A 141 -3.15 11.48 14.35
C ASN A 141 -2.80 10.52 15.52
N GLN A 142 -3.19 9.25 15.47
CA GLN A 142 -2.96 8.35 16.59
C GLN A 142 -1.48 7.99 16.71
N VAL A 143 -0.96 8.26 17.91
CA VAL A 143 0.41 7.97 18.33
C VAL A 143 0.41 6.53 18.81
N ILE A 144 1.24 5.70 18.21
CA ILE A 144 1.51 4.37 18.72
C ILE A 144 2.89 4.42 19.35
N ASP A 145 2.99 4.08 20.64
CA ASP A 145 4.26 3.91 21.34
C ASP A 145 4.71 2.45 21.18
N LYS A 146 6.02 2.24 21.07
CA LYS A 146 6.67 0.94 20.74
C LYS A 146 6.20 -0.25 21.59
N TYR A 147 5.64 -0.01 22.77
CA TYR A 147 5.22 -1.04 23.72
C TYR A 147 3.71 -1.03 24.03
N TYR A 148 2.92 -0.10 23.47
CA TYR A 148 1.49 0.01 23.70
C TYR A 148 0.74 0.32 22.41
N LEU A 149 0.21 -0.71 21.77
CA LEU A 149 -0.82 -0.56 20.75
C LEU A 149 -2.15 -0.33 21.47
N ASP A 150 -2.81 0.81 21.21
CA ASP A 150 -4.19 1.05 21.67
C ASP A 150 -5.07 -0.13 21.22
N PRO A 151 -5.93 -0.70 22.08
CA PRO A 151 -6.81 -1.81 21.72
C PRO A 151 -7.62 -1.56 20.44
N LYS A 152 -8.08 -0.33 20.19
CA LYS A 152 -8.80 0.04 18.96
C LYS A 152 -7.90 -0.04 17.72
N VAL A 153 -6.62 0.32 17.88
CA VAL A 153 -5.62 0.21 16.82
C VAL A 153 -5.30 -1.25 16.56
N LEU A 154 -5.15 -2.06 17.60
CA LEU A 154 -4.90 -3.49 17.47
C LEU A 154 -6.06 -4.17 16.74
N THR A 155 -7.31 -3.93 17.17
CA THR A 155 -8.51 -4.44 16.49
C THR A 155 -8.57 -3.98 15.03
N ALA A 156 -8.20 -2.73 14.73
CA ALA A 156 -8.16 -2.25 13.35
C ALA A 156 -7.06 -2.92 12.53
N ILE A 157 -5.89 -3.20 13.12
CA ILE A 157 -4.79 -3.93 12.46
C ILE A 157 -5.22 -5.37 12.18
N GLU A 158 -5.80 -6.04 13.16
CA GLU A 158 -6.30 -7.42 13.03
C GLU A 158 -7.35 -7.52 11.94
N ARG A 159 -8.36 -6.66 12.01
CA ARG A 159 -9.40 -6.57 11.00
C ARG A 159 -8.83 -6.23 9.63
N GLY A 160 -7.86 -5.33 9.57
CA GLY A 160 -7.15 -4.98 8.35
C GLY A 160 -6.40 -6.17 7.74
N ALA A 161 -5.70 -6.95 8.56
CA ALA A 161 -4.94 -8.11 8.09
C ALA A 161 -5.86 -9.25 7.64
N LEU A 162 -6.97 -9.47 8.34
CA LEU A 162 -7.89 -10.58 8.07
C LEU A 162 -8.88 -10.29 6.92
N GLU A 163 -9.42 -9.07 6.86
CA GLU A 163 -10.58 -8.77 6.00
C GLU A 163 -10.20 -7.99 4.72
N ILE A 164 -9.08 -7.25 4.70
CA ILE A 164 -8.72 -6.47 3.50
C ILE A 164 -8.19 -7.41 2.42
N LYS A 165 -8.91 -7.49 1.29
CA LYS A 165 -8.45 -8.12 0.06
C LYS A 165 -8.39 -7.07 -1.06
N VAL A 166 -7.20 -6.74 -1.51
CA VAL A 166 -6.99 -5.75 -2.56
C VAL A 166 -7.11 -6.46 -3.90
N PHE A 167 -8.27 -6.26 -4.55
CA PHE A 167 -8.72 -7.03 -5.72
C PHE A 167 -9.08 -8.50 -5.41
N GLY A 168 -9.90 -8.68 -4.35
CA GLY A 168 -10.38 -9.98 -3.86
C GLY A 168 -11.03 -10.93 -4.89
N SER A 169 -11.50 -12.08 -4.37
CA SER A 169 -11.94 -13.33 -5.03
C SER A 169 -12.49 -13.28 -6.48
N ALA A 170 -12.43 -14.42 -7.18
CA ALA A 170 -12.76 -14.59 -8.61
C ALA A 170 -14.08 -13.96 -9.12
N THR A 171 -15.02 -13.66 -8.23
CA THR A 171 -16.28 -12.96 -8.50
C THR A 171 -16.07 -11.47 -8.82
N ASP A 172 -15.18 -10.79 -8.09
CA ASP A 172 -14.98 -9.33 -8.17
C ASP A 172 -14.19 -8.92 -9.43
N GLN A 173 -13.34 -9.82 -9.93
CA GLN A 173 -12.54 -9.60 -11.13
C GLN A 173 -13.36 -9.71 -12.43
N LYS A 174 -14.48 -10.46 -12.42
CA LYS A 174 -15.39 -10.61 -13.58
C LYS A 174 -16.25 -9.36 -13.82
N GLU A 175 -16.62 -8.64 -12.76
CA GLU A 175 -17.38 -7.39 -12.90
C GLU A 175 -16.52 -6.24 -13.42
N ALA A 176 -15.25 -6.17 -12.99
CA ALA A 176 -14.29 -5.17 -13.50
C ALA A 176 -13.99 -5.33 -15.00
N GLN A 177 -14.09 -6.55 -15.55
CA GLN A 177 -13.93 -6.80 -16.99
C GLN A 177 -15.20 -6.51 -17.81
N LYS A 178 -16.40 -6.63 -17.23
CA LYS A 178 -17.68 -6.32 -17.92
C LYS A 178 -17.93 -4.83 -18.12
N GLY A 179 -17.32 -3.95 -17.32
CA GLY A 179 -17.45 -2.49 -17.47
C GLY A 179 -16.59 -1.87 -18.60
N GLY A 180 -15.78 -2.67 -19.30
CA GLY A 180 -14.82 -2.20 -20.31
C GLY A 180 -15.30 -2.25 -21.76
N THR A 181 -16.47 -2.82 -22.03
CA THR A 181 -17.01 -2.95 -23.39
C THR A 181 -18.37 -2.28 -23.46
N GLN A 182 -18.39 -0.96 -23.70
CA GLN A 182 -19.53 -0.33 -24.35
C GLN A 182 -19.14 -0.05 -25.79
N ASP A 183 -19.84 -0.74 -26.70
CA ASP A 183 -19.74 -0.59 -28.15
C ASP A 183 -19.88 0.88 -28.55
N ILE A 184 -18.79 1.44 -29.08
CA ILE A 184 -18.81 2.75 -29.72
C ILE A 184 -19.42 2.57 -31.11
N THR A 185 -20.75 2.63 -31.21
CA THR A 185 -21.42 2.76 -32.51
C THR A 185 -21.10 4.12 -33.09
N ILE A 186 -20.18 4.16 -34.05
CA ILE A 186 -19.80 5.37 -34.80
C ILE A 186 -21.00 5.80 -35.66
N LYS A 187 -21.74 6.84 -35.24
CA LYS A 187 -22.65 7.56 -36.14
C LYS A 187 -21.85 8.50 -37.02
N LYS A 188 -21.91 8.30 -38.35
CA LYS A 188 -21.32 9.22 -39.35
C LYS A 188 -21.95 10.61 -39.21
N PRO A 189 -21.17 11.70 -39.35
CA PRO A 189 -21.70 13.06 -39.31
C PRO A 189 -22.49 13.40 -40.59
N PRO A 190 -23.49 14.29 -40.52
CA PRO A 190 -24.26 14.71 -41.68
C PRO A 190 -23.43 15.64 -42.58
N THR A 191 -23.43 15.35 -43.87
CA THR A 191 -22.96 16.24 -44.94
C THR A 191 -23.95 17.38 -45.14
N PHE A 192 -23.44 18.62 -45.12
CA PHE A 192 -24.08 19.77 -45.77
C PHE A 192 -23.31 20.08 -47.05
#